data_AF-B8EKI4-F1
#
_entry.id   AF-B8EKI4-F1
#
_cell.length_a   1.000
_cell.length_b   1.000
_cell.length_c   1.000
_cell.angle_alpha   90.00
_cell.angle_beta   90.00
_cell.angle_gamma   90.00
#
_symmetry.space_group_name_H-M   'P 1'
#
loop_
_entity.id
_entity.type
_entity.pdbx_description
1 polymer ?
#
loop_
_entity_poly.entity_id
_entity_poly.type
_entity_poly.pdbx_seq_one_letter_code
_entity_poly.pdbx_strand_id
1 'polypeptide(L)' 'MIHLSQEIEALARRLAAAQNLPVEEAIRRALHEKLRAAGLRPRRRMSVEGMLAVGAEVAGLPLLDSRSPREITDNLNDL' A
#
# COMPACT_ATOMS: atom_id res chain seq x y z
N MET A 1 11.04 -17.86 -10.67
CA MET A 1 10.28 -17.83 -11.93
C MET A 1 9.02 -18.64 -11.69
N ILE A 2 7.83 -18.05 -11.82
CA ILE A 2 6.57 -18.78 -11.62
C ILE A 2 6.21 -19.38 -12.98
N HIS A 3 6.00 -20.69 -13.05
CA HIS A 3 5.52 -21.31 -14.28
C HIS A 3 4.00 -21.14 -14.37
N LEU A 4 3.54 -20.47 -15.43
CA LEU A 4 2.12 -20.30 -15.72
C LEU A 4 1.66 -21.47 -16.60
N SER A 5 0.42 -21.92 -16.41
CA SER A 5 -0.18 -22.85 -17.37
C SER A 5 -0.43 -22.14 -18.71
N GLN A 6 -0.55 -22.90 -19.80
CA GLN A 6 -0.82 -22.36 -21.13
C GLN A 6 -2.09 -21.48 -21.17
N GLU A 7 -3.13 -21.86 -20.41
CA GLU A 7 -4.37 -21.09 -20.31
C GLU A 7 -4.13 -19.70 -19.70
N ILE A 8 -3.32 -19.61 -18.66
CA ILE A 8 -3.00 -18.35 -17.98
C ILE A 8 -2.11 -17.48 -18.86
N GLU A 9 -1.17 -18.07 -19.60
CA GLU A 9 -0.37 -17.33 -20.59
C GLU A 9 -1.24 -16.73 -21.70
N ALA A 10 -2.21 -17.50 -22.22
CA ALA A 10 -3.14 -17.01 -23.23
C ALA A 10 -3.98 -15.83 -22.70
N LEU A 11 -4.45 -15.91 -21.45
CA LEU A 11 -5.17 -14.83 -20.80
C LEU A 11 -4.30 -13.58 -20.61
N ALA A 12 -3.06 -13.76 -20.16
CA ALA A 12 -2.11 -12.66 -19.99
C ALA A 12 -1.79 -11.95 -21.31
N ARG A 13 -1.61 -12.70 -22.41
CA ARG A 13 -1.39 -12.13 -23.75
C ARG A 13 -2.61 -11.33 -24.23
N ARG A 14 -3.82 -11.83 -24.01
CA ARG A 14 -5.07 -11.11 -24.36
C ARG A 14 -5.21 -9.82 -23.56
N LEU A 15 -4.91 -9.86 -22.26
CA LEU A 15 -4.93 -8.69 -21.39
C LEU A 15 -3.92 -7.63 -21.85
N ALA A 16 -2.69 -8.06 -22.16
CA ALA A 16 -1.62 -7.21 -22.64
C ALA A 16 -1.98 -6.52 -23.96
N ALA A 17 -2.55 -7.28 -24.91
CA ALA A 17 -3.02 -6.76 -26.19
C ALA A 17 -4.13 -5.71 -26.01
N ALA A 18 -5.09 -5.97 -25.11
CA ALA A 18 -6.19 -5.03 -24.83
C ALA A 18 -5.71 -3.72 -24.20
N GLN A 19 -4.61 -3.76 -23.43
CA GLN A 19 -4.06 -2.59 -22.75
C GLN A 19 -2.92 -1.91 -23.51
N ASN A 20 -2.48 -2.48 -24.65
CA ASN A 20 -1.30 -2.06 -25.40
C ASN A 20 -0.04 -1.96 -24.51
N LEU A 21 0.19 -2.97 -23.67
CA LEU A 21 1.32 -3.05 -22.74
C LEU A 21 2.10 -4.36 -22.94
N PRO A 22 3.39 -4.40 -22.53
CA PRO A 22 4.11 -5.67 -22.39
C PRO A 22 3.38 -6.63 -21.46
N VAL A 23 3.46 -7.94 -21.73
CA VAL A 23 2.74 -8.98 -20.96
C VAL A 23 3.06 -8.89 -19.47
N GLU A 24 4.34 -8.72 -19.12
CA GLU A 24 4.78 -8.60 -17.73
C GLU A 24 4.17 -7.38 -17.03
N GLU A 25 4.11 -6.23 -17.72
CA GLU A 25 3.56 -5.01 -17.18
C GLU A 25 2.03 -5.10 -16.98
N ALA A 26 1.33 -5.70 -17.94
CA ALA A 26 -0.11 -5.96 -17.84
C ALA A 26 -0.44 -6.89 -16.65
N ILE A 27 0.33 -7.97 -16.46
CA ILE A 27 0.19 -8.86 -15.31
C ILE A 27 0.48 -8.11 -14.00
N ARG A 28 1.60 -7.37 -13.95
CA ARG A 28 2.01 -6.61 -12.77
C ARG A 28 0.93 -5.63 -12.34
N ARG A 29 0.36 -4.89 -13.29
CA ARG A 29 -0.70 -3.91 -13.05
C ARG A 29 -1.99 -4.60 -12.54
N ALA A 30 -2.43 -5.66 -13.21
CA ALA A 30 -3.63 -6.41 -12.78
C ALA A 30 -3.49 -6.96 -11.36
N LEU A 31 -2.33 -7.52 -11.03
CA LEU A 31 -2.05 -8.00 -9.67
C LEU A 31 -2.03 -6.86 -8.65
N HIS A 32 -1.42 -5.72 -8.98
CA HIS A 32 -1.44 -4.54 -8.10
C HIS A 32 -2.85 -4.03 -7.83
N GLU A 33 -3.70 -3.96 -8.85
CA GLU A 33 -5.10 -3.54 -8.71
C GLU A 33 -5.88 -4.50 -7.81
N LYS A 34 -5.71 -5.82 -7.99
CA LYS A 34 -6.35 -6.84 -7.13
C LYS A 34 -5.85 -6.80 -5.69
N LEU A 35 -4.54 -6.64 -5.48
CA LEU A 35 -3.94 -6.49 -4.16
C LEU A 35 -4.47 -5.24 -3.44
N ARG A 36 -4.56 -4.10 -4.13
CA ARG A 36 -5.14 -2.87 -3.57
C ARG A 36 -6.62 -3.06 -3.21
N ALA A 37 -7.41 -3.68 -4.09
CA ALA A 37 -8.82 -3.96 -3.83
C ALA A 37 -9.03 -4.89 -2.63
N ALA A 38 -8.12 -5.84 -2.42
CA ALA A 38 -8.11 -6.74 -1.27
C ALA A 38 -7.55 -6.08 0.02
N GLY A 39 -7.17 -4.80 -0.01
CA GLY A 39 -6.50 -4.14 1.11
C GLY A 39 -5.06 -4.61 1.37
N LEU A 40 -4.54 -5.50 0.53
CA LEU A 40 -3.20 -6.06 0.61
C LEU A 40 -2.21 -5.09 -0.04
N ARG A 41 -1.88 -4.00 0.66
CA ARG A 41 -0.83 -3.11 0.18
C ARG A 41 0.52 -3.82 0.29
N PRO A 42 1.39 -3.76 -0.74
CA PRO A 42 2.77 -4.19 -0.56
C PRO A 42 3.33 -3.44 0.63
N ARG A 43 3.83 -4.17 1.63
CA ARG A 43 4.53 -3.57 2.77
C ARG A 43 5.76 -2.87 2.19
N ARG A 44 5.63 -1.57 1.91
CA ARG A 44 6.79 -0.74 1.60
C ARG A 44 7.62 -0.71 2.87
N ARG A 45 8.77 -1.40 2.85
CA ARG A 45 9.75 -1.26 3.92
C ARG A 45 10.22 0.19 3.89
N MET A 46 9.89 0.94 4.93
CA MET A 46 10.45 2.26 5.18
C MET A 46 11.91 2.07 5.58
N SER A 47 12.82 2.87 5.02
CA SER A 47 14.20 2.88 5.50
C SER A 47 14.27 3.54 6.89
N VAL A 48 15.34 3.28 7.63
CA VAL A 48 15.55 3.91 8.94
C VAL A 48 15.63 5.43 8.78
N GLU A 49 16.30 5.91 7.74
CA GLU A 49 16.41 7.33 7.42
C GLU A 49 15.04 7.94 7.11
N GLY A 50 14.20 7.23 6.38
CA GLY A 50 12.83 7.66 6.10
C GLY A 50 11.98 7.75 7.36
N MET A 51 12.16 6.80 8.29
CA MET A 51 11.47 6.83 9.59
C MET A 51 11.90 8.02 10.44
N LEU A 52 13.20 8.29 10.50
CA LEU A 52 13.75 9.41 11.27
C LEU A 52 13.32 10.76 10.69
N ALA A 53 13.26 10.89 9.36
CA ALA A 53 12.79 12.10 8.70
C ALA A 53 11.33 12.42 9.07
N VAL A 54 10.44 11.41 9.04
CA VAL A 54 9.04 11.57 9.47
C VAL A 54 8.97 11.95 10.96
N GLY A 55 9.80 11.34 11.81
CA GLY A 55 9.85 11.68 13.23
C GLY A 55 10.25 13.14 13.47
N ALA A 56 11.25 13.64 12.74
CA ALA A 56 11.69 15.03 12.82
C ALA A 56 10.60 16.01 12.34
N GLU A 57 9.90 15.67 11.26
CA GLU A 57 8.77 16.45 10.76
C GLU A 57 7.66 16.55 11.81
N VAL A 58 7.20 15.42 12.35
CA VAL A 58 6.12 15.36 13.34
C VAL A 58 6.49 16.09 14.63
N ALA A 59 7.74 15.93 15.11
CA ALA A 59 8.20 16.60 16.32
C ALA A 59 8.28 18.13 16.19
N GLY A 60 8.35 18.65 14.96
CA GLY A 60 8.33 20.09 14.67
C GLY A 60 6.92 20.68 14.58
N LEU A 61 5.87 19.86 14.56
CA LEU A 61 4.49 20.35 14.46
C LEU A 61 4.01 20.90 15.81
N PRO A 62 3.18 21.96 15.81
CA PRO A 62 2.59 22.47 17.03
C PRO A 62 1.64 21.44 17.66
N LEU A 63 1.65 21.34 18.99
CA LEU A 63 0.71 20.50 19.71
C LEU A 63 -0.69 21.15 19.66
N LEU A 64 -1.61 20.54 18.92
CA LEU A 64 -2.98 21.05 18.75
C LEU A 64 -3.93 20.67 19.89
N ASP A 65 -3.62 19.61 20.61
CA ASP A 65 -4.40 19.12 21.75
C ASP A 65 -3.45 18.88 22.92
N SER A 66 -3.63 19.65 23.98
CA SER A 66 -2.82 19.57 25.20
C SER A 66 -3.30 18.50 26.18
N ARG A 67 -4.40 17.81 25.89
CA ARG A 67 -4.88 16.71 26.73
C ARG A 67 -3.84 15.60 26.75
N SER A 68 -3.65 15.03 27.92
CA SER A 68 -2.81 13.86 28.10
C SER A 68 -3.40 12.64 27.38
N PRO A 69 -2.58 11.63 27.04
CA PRO A 69 -3.07 10.41 26.42
C PRO A 69 -4.22 9.73 27.18
N ARG A 70 -4.23 9.80 28.52
CA ARG A 70 -5.30 9.23 29.36
C ARG A 70 -6.63 9.97 29.18
N GLU A 71 -6.58 11.30 29.23
CA GLU A 71 -7.77 12.14 29.01
C GLU A 71 -8.36 11.97 27.61
N ILE A 72 -7.53 11.64 26.62
CA ILE A 72 -7.98 11.32 25.25
C ILE A 72 -8.66 9.95 25.21
N THR A 73 -8.08 8.93 25.84
CA THR A 73 -8.61 7.56 25.81
C THR A 73 -9.90 7.40 26.61
N ASP A 74 -10.02 8.10 27.75
CA ASP A 74 -11.20 7.98 28.60
C ASP A 74 -12.44 8.57 27.90
N ASN A 75 -12.28 9.65 27.14
CA ASN A 75 -13.34 10.29 26.36
C ASN A 75 -13.88 9.38 25.22
N LEU A 76 -13.05 8.47 24.69
CA LEU A 76 -13.48 7.54 23.63
C LEU A 76 -14.42 6.44 24.14
N ASN A 77 -14.42 6.15 25.45
CA ASN A 77 -15.26 5.11 26.05
C ASN A 77 -16.62 5.64 26.55
N ASP A 78 -16.83 6.96 26.49
CA ASP A 78 -18.07 7.62 26.93
C ASP A 78 -19.06 7.88 25.76
N LEU A 79 -18.78 7.35 24.56
CA LEU A 79 -19.64 7.39 23.34
C LEU A 79 -20.27 6.03 23.05
#